data_AF-A0A3D4TMW7-F1
#
_entry.id   AF-A0A3D4TMW7-F1
#
_cell.length_a   1.000
_cell.length_b   1.000
_cell.length_c   1.000
_cell.angle_alpha   90.00
_cell.angle_beta   90.00
_cell.angle_gamma   90.00
#
_symmetry.space_group_name_H-M   'P 1'
#
loop_
_entity.id
_entity.type
_entity.pdbx_description
1 polymer ?
#
loop_
_entity_poly.entity_id
_entity_poly.type
_entity_poly.pdbx_seq_one_letter_code
_entity_poly.pdbx_strand_id
1 'polypeptide(L)'
;MIELLDLQQTLHAFAACNDDDEVYGSFGWVHATDDDLREARLWLPSSSDEALDEDGARSAASAAMGLFPYLEPATFADVLDVQKRQRPLSSVQDYAQALAYYAQFDAFQQVDGIDVALGEATAEDQAAARDAGVGAGIFASFDLALNACPEVQVKAAAQRVARLLEIPVGDALARCRALPLLLGEALDRRRAQAIKDDFADIGATLQVRGYKPFPWMEAPTLR
;
A
#
# COMPACT_ATOMS: atom_id res chain seq x y z
N MET A 1 -16.31 16.99 15.47
CA MET A 1 -15.03 17.03 16.17
C MET A 1 -14.02 16.47 15.20
N ILE A 2 -12.93 17.18 14.96
CA ILE A 2 -11.87 16.70 14.06
C ILE A 2 -11.16 15.55 14.77
N GLU A 3 -11.02 14.42 14.08
CA GLU A 3 -10.33 13.24 14.61
C GLU A 3 -8.83 13.45 14.47
N LEU A 4 -8.10 13.27 15.57
CA LEU A 4 -6.65 13.28 15.59
C LEU A 4 -6.14 11.86 15.80
N LEU A 5 -5.20 11.47 14.96
CA LEU A 5 -4.63 10.13 14.87
C LEU A 5 -3.28 10.09 15.59
N ASP A 6 -2.87 8.93 16.11
CA ASP A 6 -1.44 8.66 16.30
C ASP A 6 -0.77 8.26 14.98
N LEU A 7 0.56 8.15 14.99
CA LEU A 7 1.31 7.75 13.81
C LEU A 7 0.86 6.40 13.26
N GLN A 8 0.58 5.42 14.11
CA GLN A 8 0.16 4.09 13.64
C GLN A 8 -1.17 4.17 12.90
N GLN A 9 -2.13 4.95 13.41
CA GLN A 9 -3.42 5.20 12.77
C GLN A 9 -3.26 6.01 11.46
N THR A 10 -2.34 6.97 11.40
CA THR A 10 -2.00 7.66 10.15
C THR A 10 -1.44 6.71 9.09
N LEU A 11 -0.50 5.83 9.48
CA LEU A 11 0.02 4.81 8.56
C LEU A 11 -1.09 3.87 8.07
N HIS A 12 -2.04 3.50 8.95
CA HIS A 12 -3.21 2.70 8.56
C HIS A 12 -4.10 3.45 7.56
N ALA A 13 -4.29 4.76 7.72
CA ALA A 13 -5.07 5.57 6.79
C ALA A 13 -4.43 5.62 5.39
N PHE A 14 -3.11 5.81 5.30
CA PHE A 14 -2.38 5.74 4.03
C PHE A 14 -2.45 4.34 3.40
N ALA A 15 -2.25 3.29 4.19
CA ALA A 15 -2.33 1.90 3.73
C ALA A 15 -3.75 1.46 3.30
N ALA A 16 -4.79 2.21 3.68
CA ALA A 16 -6.15 1.95 3.24
C ALA A 16 -6.38 2.35 1.77
N CYS A 17 -5.64 3.35 1.27
CA CYS A 17 -5.63 3.73 -0.13
C CYS A 17 -5.17 2.58 -1.04
N ASN A 18 -5.53 2.64 -2.33
CA ASN A 18 -5.12 1.66 -3.32
C ASN A 18 -3.73 1.95 -3.90
N ASP A 19 -3.41 3.23 -4.04
CA ASP A 19 -2.24 3.77 -4.75
C ASP A 19 -2.01 5.25 -4.34
N ASP A 20 -0.94 5.85 -4.86
CA ASP A 20 -0.57 7.25 -4.62
C ASP A 20 -1.61 8.24 -5.13
N ASP A 21 -2.30 7.92 -6.23
CA ASP A 21 -3.39 8.74 -6.77
C ASP A 21 -4.55 8.83 -5.75
N GLU A 22 -4.88 7.73 -5.08
CA GLU A 22 -5.88 7.73 -4.01
C GLU A 22 -5.39 8.45 -2.75
N VAL A 23 -4.10 8.40 -2.42
CA VAL A 23 -3.52 9.22 -1.34
C VAL A 23 -3.73 10.71 -1.63
N TYR A 24 -3.35 11.15 -2.84
CA TYR A 24 -3.51 12.54 -3.28
C TYR A 24 -4.99 12.98 -3.30
N GLY A 25 -5.89 12.09 -3.72
CA GLY A 25 -7.32 12.36 -3.72
C GLY A 25 -7.97 12.36 -2.34
N SER A 26 -7.34 11.76 -1.33
CA SER A 26 -7.93 11.57 0.00
C SER A 26 -7.42 12.57 1.04
N PHE A 27 -6.18 13.05 0.89
CA PHE A 27 -5.54 13.90 1.88
C PHE A 27 -4.99 15.16 1.23
N GLY A 28 -5.25 16.30 1.85
CA GLY A 28 -4.72 17.60 1.42
C GLY A 28 -3.38 17.95 2.04
N TRP A 29 -3.10 17.46 3.25
CA TRP A 29 -1.86 17.69 3.98
C TRP A 29 -1.71 16.68 5.13
N VAL A 30 -0.51 16.56 5.71
CA VAL A 30 -0.29 15.90 6.99
C VAL A 30 0.08 16.96 8.03
N HIS A 31 -0.76 17.15 9.04
CA HIS A 31 -0.49 18.06 10.15
C HIS A 31 -0.08 17.28 11.39
N ALA A 32 0.77 17.88 12.22
CA ALA A 32 1.20 17.30 13.50
C ALA A 32 1.10 18.33 14.64
N THR A 33 0.97 17.86 15.88
CA THR A 33 1.04 18.71 17.08
C THR A 33 2.47 18.94 17.58
N ASP A 34 3.39 18.04 17.22
CA ASP A 34 4.81 18.08 17.60
C ASP A 34 5.67 17.48 16.46
N ASP A 35 6.94 17.83 16.41
CA ASP A 35 7.92 17.28 15.46
C ASP A 35 8.27 15.82 15.82
N ASP A 36 8.16 15.45 17.11
CA ASP A 36 8.29 14.05 17.53
C ASP A 36 6.99 13.27 17.26
N LEU A 37 6.91 12.65 16.09
CA LEU A 37 5.75 11.87 15.66
C LEU A 37 5.39 10.67 16.57
N ARG A 38 6.25 10.29 17.52
CA ARG A 38 5.93 9.25 18.51
C ARG A 38 4.91 9.72 19.54
N GLU A 39 4.96 11.01 19.87
CA GLU A 39 4.10 11.65 20.87
C GLU A 39 3.07 12.57 20.21
N ALA A 40 3.30 12.96 18.95
CA ALA A 40 2.41 13.82 18.20
C ALA A 40 1.04 13.19 17.93
N ARG A 41 0.06 14.06 17.81
CA ARG A 41 -1.22 13.77 17.18
C ARG A 41 -1.22 14.34 15.78
N LEU A 42 -1.70 13.55 14.83
CA LEU A 42 -1.74 13.90 13.42
C LEU A 42 -3.17 14.14 12.95
N TRP A 43 -3.29 15.02 11.98
CA TRP A 43 -4.55 15.29 11.29
C TRP A 43 -4.35 15.20 9.79
N LEU A 44 -5.29 14.52 9.12
CA LEU A 44 -5.34 14.31 7.68
C LEU A 44 -6.56 15.04 7.12
N PRO A 45 -6.48 16.37 6.88
CA PRO A 45 -7.52 17.11 6.20
C PRO A 45 -7.79 16.53 4.81
N SER A 46 -9.04 16.63 4.37
CA SER A 46 -9.48 16.08 3.08
C SER A 46 -9.07 16.94 1.88
N SER A 47 -8.69 18.20 2.11
CA SER A 47 -8.20 19.12 1.10
C SER A 47 -7.21 20.12 1.68
N SER A 48 -6.37 20.71 0.82
CA SER A 48 -5.41 21.73 1.24
C SER A 48 -6.09 23.00 1.74
N ASP A 49 -7.28 23.34 1.23
CA ASP A 49 -8.07 24.49 1.68
C ASP A 49 -8.58 24.35 3.13
N GLU A 50 -8.74 23.11 3.60
CA GLU A 50 -9.09 22.82 5.01
C GLU A 50 -7.85 22.98 5.91
N ALA A 51 -6.70 22.58 5.36
CA ALA A 51 -5.40 22.49 6.02
C ALA A 51 -4.71 23.87 6.19
N LEU A 52 -4.75 24.66 5.12
CA LEU A 52 -3.99 25.89 4.92
C LEU A 52 -4.91 27.06 4.56
N ASP A 53 -4.45 28.29 4.83
CA ASP A 53 -5.10 29.50 4.33
C ASP A 53 -4.63 29.86 2.90
N GLU A 54 -5.16 30.96 2.35
CA GLU A 54 -4.86 31.42 1.00
C GLU A 54 -3.37 31.75 0.76
N ASP A 55 -2.61 32.03 1.84
CA ASP A 55 -1.18 32.31 1.81
C ASP A 55 -0.33 31.03 1.98
N GLY A 56 -0.97 29.86 2.09
CA GLY A 56 -0.30 28.58 2.37
C GLY A 56 0.16 28.45 3.82
N ALA A 57 -0.28 29.34 4.72
CA ALA A 57 -0.04 29.26 6.14
C ALA A 57 -1.12 28.43 6.84
N ARG A 58 -1.02 28.27 8.16
CA ARG A 58 -1.97 27.45 8.92
C ARG A 58 -3.37 28.03 8.90
N SER A 59 -4.35 27.22 8.51
CA SER A 59 -5.76 27.59 8.65
C SER A 59 -6.15 27.90 10.10
N ALA A 60 -7.23 28.66 10.32
CA ALA A 60 -7.72 28.95 11.67
C ALA A 60 -8.08 27.67 12.46
N ALA A 61 -8.53 26.62 11.77
CA ALA A 61 -8.86 25.34 12.38
C ALA A 61 -7.60 24.62 12.88
N SER A 62 -6.55 24.51 12.05
CA SER A 62 -5.29 23.89 12.46
C SER A 62 -4.62 24.68 13.60
N ALA A 63 -4.63 26.01 13.53
CA ALA A 63 -4.10 26.87 14.59
C ALA A 63 -4.83 26.69 15.93
N ALA A 64 -6.16 26.59 15.93
CA ALA A 64 -6.95 26.37 17.15
C ALA A 64 -6.66 25.02 17.83
N MET A 65 -6.18 24.03 17.06
CA MET A 65 -5.78 22.71 17.56
C MET A 65 -4.29 22.61 17.91
N GLY A 66 -3.52 23.69 17.72
CA GLY A 66 -2.06 23.67 17.93
C GLY A 66 -1.31 22.83 16.89
N LEU A 67 -1.93 22.56 15.75
CA LEU A 67 -1.32 21.78 14.68
C LEU A 67 -0.41 22.66 13.82
N PHE A 68 0.57 22.04 13.16
CA PHE A 68 1.38 22.66 12.12
C PHE A 68 1.49 21.76 10.89
N PRO A 69 1.74 22.34 9.70
CA PRO A 69 1.92 21.57 8.48
C PRO A 69 3.24 20.80 8.59
N TYR A 70 3.18 19.47 8.50
CA TYR A 70 4.35 18.61 8.66
C TYR A 70 4.95 18.22 7.31
N LEU A 71 4.20 17.48 6.49
CA LEU A 71 4.59 17.09 5.14
C LEU A 71 3.38 17.06 4.20
N GLU A 72 3.64 17.21 2.91
CA GLU A 72 2.68 16.86 1.86
C GLU A 72 2.38 15.35 1.88
N PRO A 73 1.16 14.92 1.51
CA PRO A 73 0.80 13.51 1.50
C PRO A 73 1.70 12.68 0.58
N ALA A 74 2.06 13.20 -0.59
CA ALA A 74 2.97 12.53 -1.52
C ALA A 74 4.35 12.33 -0.90
N THR A 75 4.95 13.38 -0.33
CA THR A 75 6.23 13.30 0.35
C THR A 75 6.19 12.35 1.56
N PHE A 76 5.09 12.37 2.32
CA PHE A 76 4.89 11.44 3.43
C PHE A 76 4.88 9.99 2.92
N ALA A 77 4.09 9.70 1.88
CA ALA A 77 4.03 8.38 1.26
C ALA A 77 5.38 7.93 0.69
N ASP A 78 6.12 8.81 0.02
CA ASP A 78 7.46 8.54 -0.52
C ASP A 78 8.44 8.13 0.59
N VAL A 79 8.43 8.82 1.73
CA VAL A 79 9.28 8.46 2.87
C VAL A 79 8.91 7.07 3.41
N LEU A 80 7.61 6.76 3.51
CA LEU A 80 7.17 5.42 3.92
C LEU A 80 7.62 4.35 2.93
N ASP A 81 7.49 4.62 1.63
CA ASP A 81 7.82 3.65 0.59
C ASP A 81 9.33 3.41 0.49
N VAL A 82 10.15 4.46 0.62
CA VAL A 82 11.61 4.31 0.70
C VAL A 82 12.02 3.51 1.95
N GLN A 83 11.48 3.86 3.12
CA GLN A 83 11.75 3.11 4.35
C GLN A 83 11.30 1.65 4.24
N LYS A 84 10.17 1.40 3.56
CA LYS A 84 9.64 0.07 3.31
C LYS A 84 10.56 -0.76 2.40
N ARG A 85 11.02 -0.18 1.30
CA ARG A 85 11.95 -0.83 0.35
C ARG A 85 13.29 -1.15 1.00
N GLN A 86 13.79 -0.24 1.82
CA GLN A 86 15.04 -0.43 2.57
C GLN A 86 14.90 -1.49 3.68
N ARG A 87 13.79 -1.49 4.41
CA ARG A 87 13.57 -2.38 5.55
C ARG A 87 12.10 -2.83 5.63
N PRO A 88 11.71 -3.90 4.90
CA PRO A 88 10.31 -4.32 4.76
C PRO A 88 9.59 -4.65 6.06
N LEU A 89 10.34 -5.06 7.09
CA LEU A 89 9.86 -5.38 8.44
C LEU A 89 10.03 -4.22 9.43
N SER A 90 10.16 -2.98 8.94
CA SER A 90 10.19 -1.76 9.77
C SER A 90 9.05 -1.73 10.78
N SER A 91 9.36 -1.26 11.99
CA SER A 91 8.41 -0.95 13.05
C SER A 91 7.84 0.47 12.88
N VAL A 92 6.80 0.81 13.66
CA VAL A 92 6.29 2.19 13.72
C VAL A 92 7.39 3.18 14.11
N GLN A 93 8.32 2.76 14.98
CA GLN A 93 9.46 3.58 15.38
C GLN A 93 10.43 3.87 14.23
N ASP A 94 10.69 2.88 13.38
CA ASP A 94 11.56 3.06 12.21
C ASP A 94 10.93 4.09 11.24
N TYR A 95 9.61 4.02 11.02
CA TYR A 95 8.90 5.02 10.22
C TYR A 95 8.91 6.41 10.84
N ALA A 96 8.69 6.53 12.15
CA ALA A 96 8.79 7.81 12.85
C ALA A 96 10.17 8.44 12.65
N GLN A 97 11.23 7.64 12.74
CA GLN A 97 12.60 8.10 12.56
C GLN A 97 12.88 8.55 11.12
N ALA A 98 12.41 7.82 10.12
CA ALA A 98 12.56 8.17 8.72
C ALA A 98 11.82 9.48 8.38
N LEU A 99 10.59 9.63 8.88
CA LEU A 99 9.79 10.84 8.72
C LEU A 99 10.44 12.05 9.39
N ALA A 100 10.92 11.92 10.62
CA ALA A 100 11.60 13.00 11.33
C ALA A 100 12.91 13.40 10.64
N TYR A 101 13.65 12.41 10.13
CA TYR A 101 14.86 12.66 9.36
C TYR A 101 14.55 13.44 8.08
N TYR A 102 13.53 13.03 7.32
CA TYR A 102 13.14 13.76 6.10
C TYR A 102 12.68 15.18 6.42
N ALA A 103 11.84 15.37 7.44
CA ALA A 103 11.37 16.70 7.84
C ALA A 103 12.53 17.64 8.24
N GLN A 104 13.59 17.09 8.84
CA GLN A 104 14.76 17.87 9.25
C GLN A 104 15.74 18.17 8.11
N PHE A 105 15.96 17.21 7.21
CA PHE A 105 17.06 17.26 6.24
C PHE A 105 16.62 17.35 4.78
N ASP A 106 15.31 17.27 4.51
CA ASP A 106 14.73 17.17 3.16
C ASP A 106 15.43 16.10 2.30
N ALA A 107 15.70 14.96 2.94
CA ALA A 107 16.44 13.85 2.35
C ALA A 107 15.98 12.52 2.95
N PHE A 108 16.00 11.46 2.15
CA PHE A 108 15.70 10.12 2.64
C PHE A 108 16.80 9.62 3.57
N GLN A 109 16.38 9.00 4.68
CA GLN A 109 17.30 8.36 5.60
C GLN A 109 17.94 7.13 4.91
N GLN A 110 19.25 7.01 5.04
CA GLN A 110 19.96 5.79 4.66
C GLN A 110 19.94 4.81 5.85
N VAL A 111 19.46 3.60 5.64
CA VAL A 111 19.53 2.51 6.63
C VAL A 111 20.90 1.83 6.57
N ASP A 112 21.45 1.51 7.75
CA ASP A 112 22.72 0.78 7.89
C ASP A 112 22.70 -0.52 7.09
N GLY A 113 23.74 -0.75 6.28
CA GLY A 113 23.86 -1.93 5.41
C GLY A 113 23.28 -1.76 4.00
N ILE A 114 22.72 -0.58 3.68
CA ILE A 114 22.27 -0.23 2.34
C ILE A 114 23.17 0.88 1.80
N ASP A 115 23.87 0.60 0.68
CA ASP A 115 24.94 1.48 0.18
C ASP A 115 24.45 2.87 -0.31
N VAL A 116 23.15 3.01 -0.61
CA VAL A 116 22.55 4.27 -1.09
C VAL A 116 21.18 4.53 -0.45
N ALA A 117 20.81 5.78 -0.21
CA ALA A 117 19.55 6.19 0.44
C ALA A 117 18.26 5.81 -0.34
N LEU A 118 18.38 5.28 -1.55
CA LEU A 118 17.27 4.70 -2.33
C LEU A 118 17.49 3.22 -2.63
N GLY A 119 18.41 2.58 -1.91
CA GLY A 119 18.72 1.18 -2.09
C GLY A 119 17.62 0.29 -1.53
N GLU A 120 17.65 -0.96 -1.93
CA GLU A 120 16.65 -1.95 -1.54
C GLU A 120 17.22 -2.91 -0.50
N ALA A 121 16.34 -3.48 0.32
CA ALA A 121 16.66 -4.58 1.20
C ALA A 121 17.24 -5.76 0.41
N THR A 122 18.01 -6.60 1.09
CA THR A 122 18.56 -7.81 0.47
C THR A 122 17.43 -8.75 0.02
N ALA A 123 17.73 -9.63 -0.95
CA ALA A 123 16.77 -10.67 -1.36
C ALA A 123 16.33 -11.57 -0.20
N GLU A 124 17.21 -11.77 0.80
CA GLU A 124 16.90 -12.53 2.02
C GLU A 124 15.87 -11.79 2.88
N ASP A 125 16.04 -10.48 3.10
CA ASP A 125 15.09 -9.66 3.86
C ASP A 125 13.73 -9.55 3.15
N GLN A 126 13.74 -9.42 1.82
CA GLN A 126 12.52 -9.41 1.00
C GLN A 126 11.77 -10.75 1.11
N ALA A 127 12.50 -11.87 1.04
CA ALA A 127 11.92 -13.20 1.21
C ALA A 127 11.35 -13.39 2.63
N ALA A 128 12.08 -12.97 3.67
CA ALA A 128 11.60 -13.04 5.05
C ALA A 128 10.32 -12.22 5.26
N ALA A 129 10.24 -11.03 4.65
CA ALA A 129 9.02 -10.22 4.68
C ALA A 129 7.85 -10.90 3.97
N ARG A 130 8.11 -11.49 2.80
CA ARG A 130 7.11 -12.24 2.03
C ARG A 130 6.55 -13.43 2.82
N ASP A 131 7.43 -14.16 3.51
CA ASP A 131 7.08 -15.28 4.38
C ASP A 131 6.27 -14.81 5.60
N ALA A 132 6.58 -13.64 6.14
CA ALA A 132 5.77 -12.97 7.18
C ALA A 132 4.44 -12.40 6.66
N GLY A 133 4.12 -12.59 5.38
CA GLY A 133 2.89 -12.10 4.75
C GLY A 133 2.89 -10.61 4.46
N VAL A 134 4.07 -9.97 4.46
CA VAL A 134 4.25 -8.54 4.25
C VAL A 134 4.50 -8.24 2.76
N GLY A 135 3.84 -7.21 2.25
CA GLY A 135 3.99 -6.75 0.86
C GLY A 135 5.23 -5.90 0.65
N ALA A 136 5.60 -5.68 -0.63
CA ALA A 136 6.76 -4.88 -1.00
C ALA A 136 6.53 -3.37 -0.81
N GLY A 137 5.29 -2.88 -1.00
CA GLY A 137 4.93 -1.48 -0.85
C GLY A 137 4.14 -1.16 0.42
N ILE A 138 3.69 0.09 0.51
CA ILE A 138 2.91 0.64 1.63
C ILE A 138 1.39 0.48 1.48
N PHE A 139 0.95 -0.14 0.39
CA PHE A 139 -0.45 -0.48 0.12
C PHE A 139 -0.68 -1.99 0.15
N ALA A 140 -1.94 -2.40 0.29
CA ALA A 140 -2.30 -3.81 0.27
C ALA A 140 -2.09 -4.38 -1.14
N SER A 141 -1.42 -5.53 -1.22
CA SER A 141 -1.22 -6.24 -2.48
C SER A 141 -1.70 -7.69 -2.41
N PHE A 142 -2.02 -8.25 -3.57
CA PHE A 142 -2.66 -9.56 -3.68
C PHE A 142 -2.04 -10.40 -4.78
N ASP A 143 -1.80 -11.68 -4.47
CA ASP A 143 -1.55 -12.70 -5.48
C ASP A 143 -2.84 -13.50 -5.71
N LEU A 144 -3.12 -13.78 -6.98
CA LEU A 144 -4.30 -14.54 -7.39
C LEU A 144 -3.87 -15.77 -8.18
N ALA A 145 -4.37 -16.94 -7.77
CA ALA A 145 -4.22 -18.17 -8.52
C ALA A 145 -5.60 -18.79 -8.82
N LEU A 146 -5.83 -19.19 -10.06
CA LEU A 146 -6.96 -20.04 -10.41
C LEU A 146 -6.71 -21.43 -9.82
N ASN A 147 -7.53 -21.83 -8.85
CA ASN A 147 -7.36 -23.09 -8.13
C ASN A 147 -8.30 -24.19 -8.62
N ALA A 148 -9.52 -23.83 -9.02
CA ALA A 148 -10.48 -24.75 -9.60
C ALA A 148 -11.35 -24.07 -10.66
N CYS A 149 -11.76 -24.84 -11.66
CA CYS A 149 -12.71 -24.40 -12.67
C CYS A 149 -13.67 -25.55 -13.01
N PRO A 150 -15.00 -25.32 -13.06
CA PRO A 150 -15.93 -26.33 -13.54
C PRO A 150 -15.58 -26.78 -14.96
N GLU A 151 -15.59 -28.08 -15.25
CA GLU A 151 -15.21 -28.62 -16.56
C GLU A 151 -15.95 -27.97 -17.73
N VAL A 152 -17.25 -27.69 -17.53
CA VAL A 152 -18.12 -27.04 -18.52
C VAL A 152 -17.71 -25.59 -18.81
N GLN A 153 -16.97 -24.94 -17.90
CA GLN A 153 -16.50 -23.56 -17.99
C GLN A 153 -15.02 -23.42 -18.37
N VAL A 154 -14.29 -24.53 -18.55
CA VAL A 154 -12.84 -24.48 -18.83
C VAL A 154 -12.50 -23.65 -20.08
N LYS A 155 -13.36 -23.66 -21.11
CA LYS A 155 -13.17 -22.79 -22.30
C LYS A 155 -13.35 -21.31 -21.96
N ALA A 156 -14.35 -20.96 -21.14
CA ALA A 156 -14.60 -19.60 -20.71
C ALA A 156 -13.50 -19.07 -19.77
N ALA A 157 -12.97 -19.93 -18.90
CA ALA A 157 -11.79 -19.62 -18.08
C ALA A 157 -10.55 -19.40 -18.95
N ALA A 158 -10.29 -20.27 -19.92
CA ALA A 158 -9.16 -20.12 -20.85
C ALA A 158 -9.22 -18.80 -21.64
N GLN A 159 -10.41 -18.35 -22.06
CA GLN A 159 -10.57 -17.06 -22.73
C GLN A 159 -10.24 -15.87 -21.80
N ARG A 160 -10.66 -15.93 -20.53
CA ARG A 160 -10.31 -14.91 -19.52
C ARG A 160 -8.82 -14.88 -19.23
N VAL A 161 -8.23 -16.05 -18.99
CA VAL A 161 -6.78 -16.21 -18.80
C VAL A 161 -5.99 -15.68 -19.99
N ALA A 162 -6.42 -16.01 -21.22
CA ALA A 162 -5.77 -15.53 -22.44
C ALA A 162 -5.76 -14.00 -22.54
N ARG A 163 -6.88 -13.35 -22.19
CA ARG A 163 -6.96 -11.88 -22.15
C ARG A 163 -6.13 -11.29 -21.03
N LEU A 164 -6.19 -11.88 -19.84
CA LEU A 164 -5.53 -11.36 -18.65
C LEU A 164 -4.00 -11.46 -18.74
N LEU A 165 -3.49 -12.59 -19.23
CA LEU A 165 -2.06 -12.87 -19.35
C LEU A 165 -1.50 -12.54 -20.75
N GLU A 166 -2.36 -12.07 -21.66
CA GLU A 166 -2.00 -11.74 -23.05
C GLU A 166 -1.34 -12.91 -23.81
N ILE A 167 -1.88 -14.12 -23.63
CA ILE A 167 -1.38 -15.36 -24.26
C ILE A 167 -2.41 -15.97 -25.22
N PRO A 168 -1.99 -16.84 -26.17
CA PRO A 168 -2.93 -17.58 -27.02
C PRO A 168 -3.93 -18.43 -26.22
N VAL A 169 -5.17 -18.50 -26.70
CA VAL A 169 -6.25 -19.28 -26.03
C VAL A 169 -5.89 -20.77 -25.92
N GLY A 170 -5.14 -21.33 -26.87
CA GLY A 170 -4.66 -22.72 -26.78
C GLY A 170 -3.74 -22.96 -25.59
N ASP A 171 -2.82 -22.04 -25.32
CA ASP A 171 -1.89 -22.10 -24.19
C ASP A 171 -2.62 -21.88 -22.87
N ALA A 172 -3.52 -20.90 -22.84
CA ALA A 172 -4.39 -20.67 -21.69
C ALA A 172 -5.24 -21.90 -21.36
N LEU A 173 -5.78 -22.59 -22.37
CA LEU A 173 -6.56 -23.81 -22.18
C LEU A 173 -5.72 -24.95 -21.61
N ALA A 174 -4.48 -25.13 -22.09
CA ALA A 174 -3.57 -26.12 -21.54
C ALA A 174 -3.26 -25.82 -20.06
N ARG A 175 -3.01 -24.55 -19.72
CA ARG A 175 -2.76 -24.11 -18.34
C ARG A 175 -3.98 -24.26 -17.42
N CYS A 176 -5.18 -23.93 -17.89
CA CYS A 176 -6.42 -24.12 -17.13
C CYS A 176 -6.73 -25.59 -16.82
N ARG A 177 -6.12 -26.54 -17.55
CA ARG A 177 -6.22 -27.98 -17.27
C ARG A 177 -5.15 -28.48 -16.30
N ALA A 178 -4.13 -27.67 -16.02
CA ALA A 178 -2.99 -27.97 -15.16
C ALA A 178 -2.96 -27.01 -13.95
N LEU A 179 -4.10 -26.87 -13.27
CA LEU A 179 -4.24 -26.00 -12.09
C LEU A 179 -3.35 -26.48 -10.92
N PRO A 180 -2.91 -25.58 -10.02
CA PRO A 180 -3.24 -24.15 -9.96
C PRO A 180 -2.49 -23.30 -11.00
N LEU A 181 -3.10 -22.21 -11.45
CA LEU A 181 -2.52 -21.26 -12.40
C LEU A 181 -2.44 -19.86 -11.79
N LEU A 182 -1.24 -19.30 -11.68
CA LEU A 182 -1.04 -17.91 -11.29
C LEU A 182 -1.65 -16.95 -12.33
N LEU A 183 -2.53 -16.06 -11.86
CA LEU A 183 -3.22 -15.05 -12.66
C LEU A 183 -2.58 -13.66 -12.52
N GLY A 184 -1.88 -13.41 -11.42
CA GLY A 184 -1.14 -12.19 -11.17
C GLY A 184 -0.53 -12.18 -9.77
N GLU A 185 0.54 -11.40 -9.62
CA GLU A 185 1.28 -11.20 -8.37
C GLU A 185 1.29 -9.71 -8.03
N ALA A 186 1.36 -9.40 -6.75
CA ALA A 186 1.47 -8.04 -6.22
C ALA A 186 0.44 -7.06 -6.81
N LEU A 187 -0.77 -7.53 -7.09
CA LEU A 187 -1.86 -6.73 -7.64
C LEU A 187 -2.40 -5.78 -6.58
N ASP A 188 -2.74 -4.55 -6.97
CA ASP A 188 -3.52 -3.66 -6.12
C ASP A 188 -4.94 -4.22 -5.86
N ARG A 189 -5.61 -3.66 -4.85
CA ARG A 189 -6.91 -4.15 -4.38
C ARG A 189 -7.97 -4.09 -5.48
N ARG A 190 -8.04 -3.00 -6.25
CA ARG A 190 -9.05 -2.82 -7.31
C ARG A 190 -8.85 -3.82 -8.44
N ARG A 191 -7.62 -3.98 -8.91
CA ARG A 191 -7.29 -4.95 -9.97
C ARG A 191 -7.52 -6.39 -9.53
N ALA A 192 -7.11 -6.72 -8.30
CA ALA A 192 -7.32 -8.06 -7.76
C ALA A 192 -8.82 -8.37 -7.59
N GLN A 193 -9.61 -7.41 -7.11
CA GLN A 193 -11.07 -7.57 -7.02
C GLN A 193 -11.71 -7.78 -8.40
N ALA A 194 -11.32 -6.97 -9.40
CA ALA A 194 -11.86 -7.11 -10.75
C ALA A 194 -11.58 -8.50 -11.37
N ILE A 195 -10.38 -9.05 -11.15
CA ILE A 195 -10.05 -10.41 -11.59
C ILE A 195 -10.86 -11.44 -10.80
N LYS A 196 -11.00 -11.27 -9.48
CA LYS A 196 -11.80 -12.16 -8.64
C LYS A 196 -13.25 -12.24 -9.13
N ASP A 197 -13.86 -11.09 -9.40
CA ASP A 197 -15.24 -10.99 -9.86
C ASP A 197 -15.42 -11.62 -11.25
N ASP A 198 -14.52 -11.34 -12.22
CA ASP A 198 -14.58 -11.91 -13.57
C ASP A 198 -14.53 -13.45 -13.58
N PHE A 199 -13.75 -14.06 -12.69
CA PHE A 199 -13.69 -15.52 -12.56
C PHE A 199 -14.83 -16.10 -11.72
N ALA A 200 -15.33 -15.37 -10.72
CA ALA A 200 -16.50 -15.77 -9.94
C ALA A 200 -17.76 -15.89 -10.82
N ASP A 201 -17.89 -15.02 -11.83
CA ASP A 201 -19.00 -15.04 -12.80
C ASP A 201 -19.12 -16.34 -13.62
N ILE A 202 -18.05 -17.13 -13.70
CA ILE A 202 -18.06 -18.48 -14.31
C ILE A 202 -17.95 -19.61 -13.29
N GLY A 203 -18.14 -19.31 -12.00
CA GLY A 203 -18.04 -20.29 -10.93
C GLY A 203 -16.63 -20.87 -10.77
N ALA A 204 -15.60 -20.19 -11.26
CA ALA A 204 -14.22 -20.57 -11.00
C ALA A 204 -13.82 -20.15 -9.57
N THR A 205 -12.98 -20.96 -8.93
CA THR A 205 -12.48 -20.68 -7.59
C THR A 205 -11.05 -20.15 -7.68
N LEU A 206 -10.85 -18.92 -7.20
CA LEU A 206 -9.53 -18.35 -7.02
C LEU A 206 -9.02 -18.59 -5.60
N GLN A 207 -7.73 -18.90 -5.49
CA GLN A 207 -6.95 -18.70 -4.28
C GLN A 207 -6.46 -17.26 -4.27
N VAL A 208 -6.78 -16.53 -3.19
CA VAL A 208 -6.36 -15.14 -2.98
C VAL A 208 -5.38 -15.13 -1.81
N ARG A 209 -4.18 -14.57 -2.02
CA ARG A 209 -3.23 -14.30 -0.94
C ARG A 209 -3.01 -12.80 -0.82
N GLY A 210 -3.56 -12.21 0.24
CA GLY A 210 -3.34 -10.80 0.58
C GLY A 210 -2.06 -10.61 1.38
N TYR A 211 -1.38 -9.50 1.12
CA TYR A 211 -0.14 -9.12 1.81
C TYR A 211 -0.33 -7.82 2.56
N LYS A 212 0.05 -7.84 3.84
CA LYS A 212 -0.11 -6.70 4.73
C LYS A 212 0.89 -5.59 4.35
N PRO A 213 0.45 -4.32 4.34
CA PRO A 213 1.34 -3.18 4.10
C PRO A 213 2.42 -3.05 5.17
N PHE A 214 2.04 -3.20 6.44
CA PHE A 214 2.95 -3.10 7.58
C PHE A 214 2.92 -4.36 8.46
N PRO A 215 4.01 -4.72 9.14
CA PRO A 215 4.10 -5.96 9.92
C PRO A 215 3.03 -6.15 10.99
N TRP A 216 2.52 -5.06 11.56
CA TRP A 216 1.52 -5.06 12.64
C TRP A 216 0.07 -5.04 12.14
N MET A 217 -0.16 -4.98 10.83
CA MET A 217 -1.51 -5.01 10.26
C MET A 217 -2.00 -6.45 10.04
N GLU A 218 -3.32 -6.60 10.02
CA GLU A 218 -3.96 -7.84 9.58
C GLU A 218 -3.80 -8.05 8.07
N ALA A 219 -3.82 -9.32 7.65
CA ALA A 219 -3.79 -9.66 6.24
C ALA A 219 -5.06 -9.11 5.53
N PRO A 220 -4.91 -8.38 4.41
CA PRO A 220 -6.06 -7.79 3.74
C PRO A 220 -6.87 -8.87 3.01
N THR A 221 -8.19 -8.67 2.96
CA THR A 221 -9.11 -9.57 2.25
C THR A 221 -9.82 -8.84 1.12
N LEU A 222 -10.03 -9.53 -0.01
CA LEU A 222 -10.93 -9.09 -1.06
C LEU A 222 -12.40 -9.35 -0.68
N ARG A 223 -13.30 -8.48 -1.13
CA ARG A 223 -14.75 -8.61 -0.89
C ARG A 223 -15.34 -9.74 -1.70
#